data_AF-A0A957Q0V0-F1
#
_entry.id   AF-A0A957Q0V0-F1
#
_cell.length_a   1.000
_cell.length_b   1.000
_cell.length_c   1.000
_cell.angle_alpha   90.00
_cell.angle_beta   90.00
_cell.angle_gamma   90.00
#
_symmetry.space_group_name_H-M   'P 1'
#
loop_
_entity.id
_entity.type
_entity.pdbx_description
1 polymer ?
#
loop_
_entity_poly.entity_id
_entity_poly.type
_entity_poly.pdbx_seq_one_letter_code
_entity_poly.pdbx_strand_id
1 'polypeptide(L)'
;MSERQRPVTLTPAAFKKLEQVSTATLTSQLDKHGFRSTFLQGLYPLRPDMRMVGYAFTLRYVPTREDLVDELYDNTKNVQRLAVEQVEKDDVLVMDA
;
A
#
# COMPACT_ATOMS: atom_id res chain seq x y z
N MET A 1 -18.72 0.80 -10.23
CA MET A 1 -17.54 0.69 -9.35
C MET A 1 -16.97 -0.69 -9.59
N SER A 2 -15.83 -0.78 -10.28
CA SER A 2 -15.27 -2.10 -10.62
C SER A 2 -14.73 -2.72 -9.35
N GLU A 3 -15.32 -3.84 -8.93
CA GLU A 3 -14.81 -4.67 -7.84
C GLU A 3 -13.35 -4.99 -8.15
N ARG A 4 -12.41 -4.47 -7.33
CA ARG A 4 -10.98 -4.68 -7.58
C ARG A 4 -10.68 -6.15 -7.35
N GLN A 5 -10.37 -6.86 -8.42
CA GLN A 5 -10.03 -8.27 -8.34
C GLN A 5 -8.68 -8.44 -7.66
N ARG A 6 -8.71 -8.83 -6.38
CA ARG A 6 -7.51 -9.21 -5.63
C ARG A 6 -6.93 -10.49 -6.26
N PRO A 7 -5.65 -10.52 -6.64
CA PRO A 7 -5.05 -11.71 -7.25
C PRO A 7 -4.99 -12.90 -6.28
N VAL A 8 -4.97 -12.62 -4.97
CA VAL A 8 -5.04 -13.60 -3.89
C VAL A 8 -5.90 -13.05 -2.77
N THR A 9 -6.85 -13.84 -2.28
CA THR A 9 -7.63 -13.52 -1.07
C THR A 9 -7.05 -14.28 0.11
N LEU A 10 -6.56 -13.55 1.11
CA LEU A 10 -6.05 -14.11 2.36
C LEU A 10 -7.20 -14.63 3.22
N THR A 11 -6.99 -15.80 3.82
CA THR A 11 -7.90 -16.32 4.84
C THR A 11 -7.74 -15.53 6.15
N PRO A 12 -8.75 -15.50 7.04
CA PRO A 12 -8.63 -14.86 8.35
C PRO A 12 -7.45 -15.41 9.17
N ALA A 13 -7.17 -16.71 9.05
CA ALA A 13 -6.03 -17.35 9.69
C ALA A 13 -4.68 -16.85 9.13
N ALA A 14 -4.60 -16.60 7.82
CA ALA A 14 -3.40 -16.04 7.19
C ALA A 14 -3.17 -14.58 7.65
N PHE A 15 -4.23 -13.76 7.67
CA PHE A 15 -4.18 -12.39 8.20
C PHE A 15 -3.62 -12.36 9.63
N LYS A 16 -4.21 -13.15 10.53
CA LYS A 16 -3.78 -13.21 11.93
C LYS A 16 -2.32 -13.66 12.09
N LYS A 17 -1.86 -14.61 11.26
CA LYS A 17 -0.45 -15.03 11.27
C LYS A 17 0.47 -13.90 10.82
N LEU A 18 0.13 -13.21 9.74
CA LEU A 18 0.93 -12.10 9.21
C LEU A 18 1.05 -10.94 10.20
N GLU A 19 -0.01 -10.65 10.98
CA GLU A 19 0.03 -9.60 12.02
C GLU A 19 1.07 -9.88 13.11
N GLN A 20 1.32 -11.15 13.42
CA GLN A 20 2.18 -11.60 14.50
C GLN A 20 3.65 -11.77 14.09
N VAL A 21 3.92 -12.06 12.81
CA VAL A 21 5.29 -12.30 12.31
C VAL A 21 6.02 -10.97 12.11
N SER A 22 7.32 -10.91 12.46
CA SER A 22 8.14 -9.72 12.23
C SER A 22 8.44 -9.50 10.75
N THR A 23 8.63 -8.25 10.35
CA THR A 23 9.06 -7.90 8.98
C THR A 23 10.39 -8.57 8.63
N ALA A 24 11.34 -8.62 9.57
CA ALA A 24 12.63 -9.30 9.38
C ALA A 24 12.48 -10.81 9.06
N THR A 25 11.56 -11.49 9.73
CA THR A 25 11.26 -12.90 9.45
C THR A 25 10.62 -13.07 8.09
N LEU A 26 9.67 -12.21 7.71
CA LEU A 26 9.03 -12.25 6.39
C LEU A 26 10.05 -12.01 5.27
N THR A 27 10.90 -10.99 5.39
CA THR A 27 11.98 -10.71 4.42
C THR A 27 12.92 -11.92 4.28
N SER A 28 13.29 -12.56 5.39
CA SER A 28 14.15 -13.76 5.36
C SER A 28 13.50 -14.96 4.68
N GLN A 29 12.18 -15.14 4.85
CA GLN A 29 11.45 -16.21 4.16
C GLN A 29 11.34 -15.90 2.66
N LEU A 30 11.05 -14.66 2.29
CA LEU A 30 10.95 -14.23 0.89
C LEU A 30 12.29 -14.37 0.16
N ASP A 31 13.41 -14.06 0.82
CA ASP A 31 14.76 -14.25 0.27
C ASP A 31 15.05 -15.72 -0.04
N LYS A 32 14.65 -16.65 0.85
CA LYS A 32 14.74 -18.11 0.59
C LYS A 32 13.92 -18.55 -0.62
N HIS A 33 12.87 -17.80 -0.97
CA HIS A 33 12.06 -18.01 -2.17
C HIS A 33 12.58 -17.23 -3.40
N GLY A 34 13.71 -16.56 -3.29
CA GLY A 34 14.35 -15.82 -4.40
C GLY A 34 13.94 -14.36 -4.52
N PHE A 35 13.12 -13.83 -3.62
CA PHE A 35 12.67 -12.43 -3.64
C PHE A 35 13.58 -11.53 -2.81
N ARG A 36 14.46 -10.79 -3.49
CA ARG A 36 15.52 -9.98 -2.85
C ARG A 36 15.14 -8.54 -2.53
N SER A 37 14.13 -7.99 -3.20
CA SER A 37 13.69 -6.58 -3.04
C SER A 37 12.35 -6.49 -2.33
N THR A 38 12.30 -6.91 -1.06
CA THR A 38 11.05 -7.08 -0.29
C THR A 38 10.96 -6.23 0.98
N PHE A 39 11.90 -5.29 1.15
CA PHE A 39 11.93 -4.38 2.28
C PHE A 39 12.15 -2.94 1.80
N LEU A 40 11.31 -2.02 2.27
CA LEU A 40 11.40 -0.60 1.96
C LEU A 40 12.35 0.09 2.94
N GLN A 41 13.51 0.52 2.44
CA GLN A 41 14.53 1.20 3.24
C GLN A 41 14.14 2.66 3.49
N GLY A 42 14.55 3.22 4.63
CA GLY A 42 14.32 4.63 4.97
C GLY A 42 12.92 4.95 5.53
N LEU A 43 12.03 3.96 5.64
CA LEU A 43 10.72 4.12 6.29
C LEU A 43 10.82 3.92 7.80
N TYR A 44 10.21 4.83 8.55
CA TYR A 44 10.11 4.77 10.01
C TYR A 44 8.66 4.94 10.45
N PRO A 45 8.19 4.15 11.44
CA PRO A 45 6.82 4.27 11.92
C PRO A 45 6.64 5.56 12.73
N LEU A 46 5.60 6.32 12.40
CA LEU A 46 5.15 7.45 13.25
C LEU A 46 4.51 6.96 14.57
N ARG A 47 4.00 5.71 14.56
CA ARG A 47 3.42 5.02 15.71
C ARG A 47 4.09 3.66 15.90
N PRO A 48 5.19 3.59 16.69
CA PRO A 48 5.94 2.34 16.88
C PRO A 48 5.14 1.22 17.57
N ASP A 49 4.06 1.57 18.26
CA ASP A 49 3.12 0.66 18.90
C ASP A 49 2.14 0.00 17.91
N MET A 50 1.99 0.56 16.72
CA MET A 50 1.04 0.09 15.72
C MET A 50 1.72 -0.82 14.68
N ARG A 51 0.99 -1.85 14.26
CA ARG A 51 1.37 -2.78 13.19
C ARG A 51 0.25 -2.81 12.16
N MET A 52 0.60 -3.08 10.91
CA MET A 52 -0.37 -3.16 9.81
C MET A 52 -0.09 -4.34 8.89
N VAL A 53 -1.16 -4.95 8.41
CA VAL A 53 -1.17 -5.97 7.36
C VAL A 53 -2.32 -5.63 6.44
N GLY A 54 -2.09 -5.67 5.14
CA GLY A 54 -3.14 -5.46 4.15
C GLY A 54 -2.62 -5.57 2.73
N TYR A 55 -3.55 -5.39 1.79
CA TYR A 55 -3.27 -5.39 0.36
C TYR A 55 -2.73 -4.03 -0.06
N ALA A 56 -1.65 -4.03 -0.84
CA ALA A 56 -1.07 -2.78 -1.32
C ALA A 56 -2.05 -2.06 -2.26
N PHE A 57 -2.46 -0.86 -1.87
CA PHE A 57 -3.15 0.08 -2.73
C PHE A 57 -2.17 1.21 -3.08
N THR A 58 -1.70 1.24 -4.34
CA THR A 58 -0.54 2.05 -4.69
C THR A 58 -0.92 3.39 -5.31
N LEU A 59 -0.29 4.46 -4.86
CA LEU A 59 -0.35 5.79 -5.45
C LEU A 59 1.06 6.25 -5.81
N ARG A 60 1.22 6.80 -7.01
CA ARG A 60 2.51 7.31 -7.48
C ARG A 60 2.40 8.79 -7.81
N TYR A 61 3.31 9.58 -7.27
CA TYR A 61 3.46 10.98 -7.63
C TYR A 61 4.31 11.09 -8.89
N VAL A 62 3.92 12.05 -9.73
CA VAL A 62 4.69 12.48 -10.89
C VAL A 62 4.95 13.97 -10.73
N PRO A 63 6.03 14.51 -11.32
CA PRO A 63 6.30 15.94 -11.26
C PRO A 63 5.09 16.76 -11.71
N THR A 64 4.84 17.86 -10.99
CA THR A 64 3.71 18.74 -11.29
C THR A 64 3.82 19.28 -12.71
N ARG A 65 2.69 19.21 -13.41
CA ARG A 65 2.51 19.75 -14.75
C ARG A 65 1.70 21.02 -14.65
N GLU A 66 2.33 22.16 -14.94
CA GLU A 66 1.68 23.48 -14.91
C GLU A 66 0.47 23.54 -15.85
N ASP A 67 0.51 22.80 -16.96
CA ASP A 67 -0.57 22.72 -17.94
C ASP A 67 -1.80 21.91 -17.48
N LEU A 68 -1.70 21.16 -16.37
CA LEU A 68 -2.77 20.32 -15.81
C LEU A 68 -3.22 20.76 -14.41
N VAL A 69 -2.83 21.96 -13.97
CA VAL A 69 -3.08 22.44 -12.60
C VAL A 69 -4.57 22.52 -12.29
N ASP A 70 -5.42 22.86 -13.26
CA ASP A 70 -6.87 22.94 -13.08
C ASP A 70 -7.49 21.58 -12.70
N GLU A 71 -6.91 20.46 -13.18
CA GLU A 71 -7.39 19.12 -12.85
C GLU A 71 -7.16 18.74 -11.38
N LEU A 72 -6.23 19.41 -10.68
CA LEU A 72 -5.99 19.21 -9.26
C LEU A 72 -7.14 19.77 -8.40
N TYR A 73 -7.84 20.80 -8.89
CA TYR A 73 -8.96 21.42 -8.18
C TYR A 73 -10.32 20.78 -8.52
N ASP A 74 -10.37 19.97 -9.57
CA ASP A 74 -11.53 19.14 -9.88
C ASP A 74 -11.52 17.88 -9.00
N ASN A 75 -12.40 17.87 -8.00
CA ASN A 75 -12.55 16.75 -7.06
C ASN A 75 -12.89 15.41 -7.72
N THR A 76 -13.42 15.43 -8.96
CA THR A 76 -13.73 14.21 -9.71
C THR A 76 -12.53 13.63 -10.44
N LYS A 77 -11.45 14.40 -10.59
CA LYS A 77 -10.22 14.02 -11.32
C LYS A 77 -8.98 13.99 -10.45
N ASN A 78 -9.01 14.63 -9.28
CA ASN A 78 -7.90 14.62 -8.35
C ASN A 78 -7.57 13.19 -7.90
N VAL A 79 -6.50 12.62 -8.46
CA VAL A 79 -6.11 11.22 -8.25
C VAL A 79 -5.80 10.92 -6.78
N GLN A 80 -5.27 11.88 -6.03
CA GLN A 80 -4.97 11.69 -4.60
C GLN A 80 -6.26 11.55 -3.79
N ARG A 81 -7.23 12.43 -4.05
CA ARG A 81 -8.55 12.37 -3.42
C ARG A 81 -9.27 11.07 -3.78
N LEU A 82 -9.31 10.74 -5.06
CA LEU A 82 -9.90 9.49 -5.54
C LEU A 82 -9.24 8.27 -4.90
N ALA A 83 -7.91 8.29 -4.74
CA ALA A 83 -7.20 7.22 -4.05
C ALA A 83 -7.68 7.06 -2.61
N VAL A 84 -7.74 8.14 -1.83
CA VAL A 84 -8.20 8.11 -0.43
C VAL A 84 -9.67 7.65 -0.32
N GLU A 85 -10.55 8.15 -1.18
CA GLU A 85 -11.98 7.80 -1.18
C GLU A 85 -12.24 6.33 -1.57
N GLN A 86 -11.29 5.69 -2.26
CA GLN A 86 -11.43 4.31 -2.71
C GLN A 86 -10.62 3.30 -1.87
N VAL A 87 -9.94 3.72 -0.81
CA VAL A 87 -9.29 2.76 0.11
C VAL A 87 -10.38 1.96 0.82
N GLU A 88 -10.29 0.63 0.72
CA GLU A 88 -11.25 -0.27 1.35
C GLU A 88 -10.67 -0.94 2.59
N LYS A 89 -11.50 -1.71 3.29
CA LYS A 89 -11.05 -2.54 4.41
C LYS A 89 -9.95 -3.51 3.94
N ASP A 90 -8.91 -3.59 4.79
CA ASP A 90 -7.71 -4.40 4.61
C ASP A 90 -6.77 -3.92 3.49
N ASP A 91 -6.99 -2.73 2.92
CA ASP A 91 -6.01 -2.08 2.06
C ASP A 91 -4.98 -1.30 2.89
N VAL A 92 -3.74 -1.24 2.40
CA VAL A 92 -2.66 -0.40 2.90
C VAL A 92 -2.24 0.52 1.76
N LEU A 93 -2.44 1.82 1.95
CA LEU A 93 -2.03 2.83 0.98
C LEU A 93 -0.49 2.92 0.96
N VAL A 94 0.11 2.61 -0.19
CA VAL A 94 1.56 2.68 -0.42
C VAL A 94 1.83 3.78 -1.43
N MET A 95 2.61 4.77 -1.03
CA MET A 95 2.83 5.99 -1.81
C MET A 95 4.30 6.06 -2.24
N ASP A 96 4.53 6.22 -3.54
CA ASP A 96 5.83 6.59 -4.14
C ASP A 96 5.80 8.09 -4.42
N ALA A 97 6.50 8.87 -3.59
CA ALA A 97 6.38 10.32 -3.50
C ALA A 97 7.70 11.05 -3.79
#